data_AF-A0A662UBC2-F1
#
_entry.id   AF-A0A662UBC2-F1
#
_cell.length_a   1.000
_cell.length_b   1.000
_cell.length_c   1.000
_cell.angle_alpha   90.00
_cell.angle_beta   90.00
_cell.angle_gamma   90.00
#
_symmetry.space_group_name_H-M   'P 1'
#
loop_
_entity.id
_entity.type
_entity.pdbx_description
1 polymer ?
#
loop_
_entity_poly.entity_id
_entity_poly.type
_entity_poly.pdbx_seq_one_letter_code
_entity_poly.pdbx_strand_id
1 'polypeptide(L)'
;MRSEEENSIKLIKGYLRVLLLNFYKFFSKDCVLNSDGRRLLNDIAREVAKCEPYLMELVRKVRREPTLENILKLARKFLSDEEISELVDLGIYGPVSSYRYVAHEKR
;
A
#
# COMPACT_ATOMS: atom_id res chain seq x y z
N MET A 1 5.08 22.99 -9.89
CA MET A 1 4.56 21.88 -10.72
C MET A 1 5.40 20.62 -10.57
N ARG A 2 6.57 20.43 -11.21
CA ARG A 2 7.36 19.18 -11.03
C ARG A 2 7.69 18.83 -9.56
N SER A 3 8.07 19.83 -8.77
CA SER A 3 8.38 19.63 -7.35
C SER A 3 7.17 19.22 -6.49
N GLU A 4 5.95 19.63 -6.86
CA GLU A 4 4.74 19.30 -6.12
C GLU A 4 4.24 17.90 -6.46
N GLU A 5 4.33 17.51 -7.73
CA GLU A 5 4.02 16.15 -8.18
C GLU A 5 4.95 15.11 -7.53
N GLU A 6 6.25 15.38 -7.52
CA GLU A 6 7.25 14.53 -6.85
C GLU A 6 6.97 14.38 -5.35
N ASN A 7 6.56 15.48 -4.69
CA ASN A 7 6.17 15.45 -3.29
C ASN A 7 4.90 14.62 -3.06
N SER A 8 3.87 14.76 -3.88
CA SER A 8 2.65 13.95 -3.80
C SER A 8 2.95 12.47 -4.02
N ILE A 9 3.78 12.11 -5.00
CA ILE A 9 4.22 10.73 -5.23
C ILE A 9 4.95 10.17 -4.01
N LYS A 10 5.85 10.95 -3.40
CA LYS A 10 6.56 10.54 -2.18
C LYS A 10 5.60 10.29 -1.01
N LEU A 11 4.59 11.13 -0.84
CA LEU A 11 3.54 10.96 0.18
C LEU A 11 2.72 9.69 -0.07
N ILE A 12 2.28 9.46 -1.31
CA ILE A 12 1.54 8.24 -1.69
C ILE A 12 2.34 7.00 -1.33
N LYS A 13 3.61 6.93 -1.73
CA LYS A 13 4.50 5.81 -1.39
C LYS A 13 4.63 5.63 0.12
N GLY A 14 4.79 6.73 0.87
CA GLY A 14 4.86 6.71 2.32
C GLY A 14 3.60 6.14 2.98
N TYR A 15 2.42 6.59 2.56
CA TYR A 15 1.16 6.08 3.07
C TYR A 15 0.96 4.59 2.73
N LEU A 16 1.25 4.18 1.49
CA LEU A 16 1.15 2.77 1.10
C LEU A 16 2.07 1.88 1.94
N ARG A 17 3.31 2.31 2.18
CA ARG A 17 4.26 1.60 3.06
C ARG A 17 3.70 1.43 4.47
N VAL A 18 3.23 2.53 5.07
CA VAL A 18 2.64 2.49 6.43
C VAL A 18 1.45 1.53 6.48
N LEU A 19 0.59 1.56 5.47
CA LEU A 19 -0.61 0.73 5.39
C LEU A 19 -0.29 -0.76 5.28
N LEU A 20 0.67 -1.12 4.42
CA LEU A 20 1.09 -2.51 4.21
C LEU A 20 1.92 -3.05 5.38
N LEU A 21 2.89 -2.28 5.89
CA LEU A 21 3.74 -2.68 7.00
C LEU A 21 2.95 -2.87 8.31
N ASN A 22 1.87 -2.10 8.50
CA ASN A 22 1.02 -2.20 9.69
C ASN A 22 -0.28 -2.93 9.36
N PHE A 23 -0.19 -4.02 8.60
CA PHE A 23 -1.34 -4.78 8.12
C PHE A 23 -2.37 -5.06 9.24
N TYR A 24 -1.94 -5.65 10.36
CA TYR A 24 -2.82 -5.97 11.48
C TYR A 24 -3.50 -4.76 12.14
N LYS A 25 -2.98 -3.55 11.96
CA LYS A 25 -3.54 -2.32 12.52
C LYS A 25 -4.62 -1.74 11.61
N PHE A 26 -4.43 -1.81 10.29
CA PHE A 26 -5.29 -1.12 9.33
C PHE A 26 -6.30 -2.04 8.63
N PHE A 27 -6.07 -3.35 8.66
CA PHE A 27 -6.96 -4.34 8.08
C PHE A 27 -7.69 -5.13 9.16
N SER A 28 -8.95 -5.45 8.90
CA SER A 28 -9.71 -6.43 9.68
C SER A 28 -9.20 -7.85 9.41
N LYS A 29 -9.70 -8.82 10.18
CA LYS A 29 -9.44 -10.24 9.95
C LYS A 29 -9.86 -10.71 8.56
N ASP A 30 -10.86 -10.06 7.96
CA ASP A 30 -11.33 -10.34 6.59
C ASP A 30 -10.49 -9.66 5.50
N CYS A 31 -9.32 -9.12 5.86
CA CYS A 31 -8.40 -8.42 4.95
C CYS A 31 -9.04 -7.20 4.26
N VAL A 32 -9.92 -6.47 4.97
CA VAL A 32 -10.57 -5.23 4.52
C VAL A 32 -10.13 -4.07 5.39
N LEU A 33 -9.90 -2.89 4.80
CA LEU A 33 -9.55 -1.70 5.59
C LEU A 33 -10.62 -1.34 6.62
N ASN A 34 -10.17 -1.15 7.85
CA ASN A 34 -10.95 -0.57 8.93
C ASN A 34 -11.07 0.96 8.78
N SER A 35 -11.69 1.63 9.76
CA SER A 35 -11.88 3.08 9.74
C SER A 35 -10.57 3.87 9.61
N ASP A 36 -9.51 3.44 10.30
CA ASP A 36 -8.22 4.14 10.26
C ASP A 36 -7.49 3.88 8.94
N GLY A 37 -7.55 2.65 8.43
CA GLY A 37 -7.04 2.33 7.10
C GLY A 37 -7.73 3.14 6.00
N ARG A 38 -9.06 3.31 6.11
CA ARG A 38 -9.86 4.13 5.18
C ARG A 38 -9.51 5.62 5.25
N ARG A 39 -9.12 6.14 6.42
CA ARG A 39 -8.61 7.52 6.54
C ARG A 39 -7.33 7.68 5.71
N LEU A 40 -6.38 6.77 5.87
CA LEU A 40 -5.14 6.77 5.10
C LEU A 40 -5.39 6.62 3.59
N LEU A 41 -6.35 5.77 3.20
CA LEU A 41 -6.76 5.63 1.79
C LEU A 41 -7.33 6.93 1.22
N ASN A 42 -8.03 7.74 2.03
CA ASN A 42 -8.52 9.05 1.56
C ASN A 42 -7.38 10.04 1.35
N ASP A 43 -6.33 10.01 2.19
CA ASP A 43 -5.15 10.83 1.99
C ASP A 43 -4.38 10.41 0.73
N ILE A 44 -4.21 9.11 0.50
CA ILE A 44 -3.69 8.57 -0.76
C ILE A 44 -4.52 9.05 -1.95
N ALA A 45 -5.86 8.95 -1.87
CA ALA A 45 -6.74 9.38 -2.94
C ALA A 45 -6.61 10.87 -3.25
N ARG A 46 -6.41 11.71 -2.23
CA ARG A 46 -6.20 13.16 -2.39
C ARG A 46 -4.89 13.45 -3.12
N GLU A 47 -3.81 12.77 -2.76
CA GLU A 47 -2.52 12.96 -3.42
C GLU A 47 -2.54 12.41 -4.85
N VAL A 48 -3.16 11.25 -5.09
CA VAL A 48 -3.33 10.69 -6.45
C VAL A 48 -4.10 11.66 -7.34
N ALA A 49 -5.15 12.31 -6.83
CA ALA A 49 -5.91 13.28 -7.60
C ALA A 49 -5.08 14.50 -8.06
N LYS A 50 -4.00 14.84 -7.33
CA LYS A 50 -3.11 15.95 -7.68
C LYS A 50 -2.08 15.56 -8.74
N CYS A 51 -1.47 14.38 -8.62
CA CYS A 51 -0.33 13.99 -9.47
C CYS A 51 -0.69 13.02 -10.59
N GLU A 52 -1.63 12.09 -10.38
CA GLU A 52 -1.94 11.00 -11.31
C GLU A 52 -3.47 10.81 -11.48
N PRO A 53 -4.20 11.83 -11.96
CA PRO A 53 -5.67 11.83 -11.97
C PRO A 53 -6.29 10.70 -12.81
N TYR A 54 -5.58 10.14 -13.79
CA TYR A 54 -6.06 8.99 -14.57
C TYR A 54 -6.20 7.71 -13.72
N LEU A 55 -5.51 7.62 -12.57
CA LEU A 55 -5.68 6.50 -11.64
C LEU A 55 -6.94 6.62 -10.78
N MET A 56 -7.70 7.72 -10.87
CA MET A 56 -8.85 7.95 -10.00
C MET A 56 -9.98 6.93 -10.20
N GLU A 57 -10.10 6.30 -11.36
CA GLU A 57 -11.03 5.18 -11.55
C GLU A 57 -10.66 3.98 -10.68
N LEU A 58 -9.36 3.63 -10.64
CA LEU A 58 -8.84 2.60 -9.76
C LEU A 58 -9.04 2.99 -8.29
N VAL A 59 -8.70 4.21 -7.90
CA VAL A 59 -8.88 4.70 -6.53
C VAL A 59 -10.35 4.62 -6.10
N ARG A 60 -11.30 5.01 -6.95
CA ARG A 60 -12.74 4.89 -6.65
C ARG A 60 -13.15 3.44 -6.44
N LYS A 61 -12.66 2.51 -7.26
CA LYS A 61 -12.89 1.07 -7.07
C LYS A 61 -12.35 0.59 -5.73
N VAL A 62 -11.10 0.94 -5.40
CA VAL A 62 -10.46 0.59 -4.12
C VAL A 62 -11.22 1.19 -2.93
N ARG A 63 -11.74 2.42 -3.03
CA ARG A 63 -12.54 3.03 -1.95
C ARG A 63 -13.88 2.32 -1.73
N ARG A 64 -14.51 1.82 -2.80
CA ARG A 64 -15.75 1.04 -2.72
C ARG A 64 -15.50 -0.33 -2.09
N GLU A 65 -14.41 -0.99 -2.48
CA GLU A 65 -14.02 -2.32 -2.03
C GLU A 65 -12.56 -2.31 -1.53
N PRO A 66 -12.30 -1.84 -0.30
CA PRO A 66 -10.94 -1.64 0.20
C PRO A 66 -10.34 -2.93 0.76
N THR A 67 -10.34 -3.98 -0.06
CA THR A 67 -9.68 -5.25 0.24
C THR A 67 -8.17 -5.11 0.07
N LEU A 68 -7.40 -5.96 0.75
CA LEU A 68 -5.96 -6.06 0.57
C LEU A 68 -5.59 -6.20 -0.92
N GLU A 69 -6.29 -7.06 -1.66
CA GLU A 69 -6.03 -7.27 -3.09
C GLU A 69 -6.17 -5.97 -3.91
N ASN A 70 -7.24 -5.19 -3.68
CA ASN A 70 -7.44 -3.93 -4.37
C ASN A 70 -6.41 -2.87 -3.96
N ILE A 71 -5.99 -2.87 -2.69
CA ILE A 71 -4.90 -2.02 -2.21
C ILE A 71 -3.58 -2.38 -2.89
N LEU A 72 -3.26 -3.67 -3.03
CA LEU A 72 -2.03 -4.12 -3.71
C LEU A 72 -2.03 -3.72 -5.19
N LYS A 73 -3.19 -3.80 -5.88
CA LYS A 73 -3.34 -3.30 -7.25
C LYS A 73 -3.02 -1.81 -7.37
N LEU A 74 -3.42 -1.00 -6.38
CA LEU A 74 -3.06 0.42 -6.32
C LEU A 74 -1.58 0.61 -5.98
N ALA A 75 -1.04 -0.15 -5.03
CA ALA A 75 0.34 -0.06 -4.60
C ALA A 75 1.34 -0.30 -5.75
N ARG A 76 1.05 -1.27 -6.63
CA ARG A 76 1.83 -1.58 -7.84
C ARG A 76 1.96 -0.43 -8.85
N LYS A 77 1.19 0.66 -8.69
CA LYS A 77 1.35 1.87 -9.49
C LYS A 77 2.45 2.79 -8.97
N PHE A 78 2.90 2.59 -7.74
CA PHE A 78 3.84 3.48 -7.05
C PHE A 78 5.07 2.78 -6.47
N LEU A 79 4.97 1.48 -6.14
CA LEU A 79 6.01 0.66 -5.53
C LEU A 79 6.36 -0.52 -6.45
N SER A 80 7.56 -1.07 -6.34
CA SER A 80 7.94 -2.29 -7.06
C SER A 80 7.30 -3.53 -6.43
N ASP A 81 7.19 -4.62 -7.17
CA ASP A 81 6.62 -5.87 -6.65
C ASP A 81 7.47 -6.47 -5.52
N GLU A 82 8.79 -6.31 -5.59
CA GLU A 82 9.73 -6.74 -4.55
C GLU A 82 9.48 -5.96 -3.24
N GLU A 83 9.37 -4.63 -3.34
CA GLU A 83 9.09 -3.77 -2.19
C GLU A 83 7.74 -4.09 -1.55
N ILE A 84 6.71 -4.35 -2.36
CA ILE A 84 5.39 -4.75 -1.87
C ILE A 84 5.47 -6.09 -1.13
N SER A 85 6.18 -7.08 -1.71
CA SER A 85 6.35 -8.39 -1.08
C SER A 85 7.02 -8.26 0.28
N GLU A 86 8.11 -7.49 0.37
CA GLU A 86 8.85 -7.28 1.61
C GLU A 86 7.98 -6.60 2.68
N LEU A 87 7.22 -5.56 2.32
CA LEU A 87 6.32 -4.86 3.24
C LEU A 87 5.20 -5.76 3.77
N VAL A 88 4.62 -6.60 2.92
CA VAL A 88 3.55 -7.54 3.30
C VAL A 88 4.11 -8.63 4.22
N ASP A 89 5.27 -9.19 3.88
CA ASP A 89 5.89 -10.24 4.69
C ASP A 89 6.30 -9.72 6.06
N LEU A 90 6.87 -8.52 6.13
CA LEU A 90 7.17 -7.85 7.40
C LEU A 90 5.89 -7.51 8.17
N GLY A 91 4.83 -7.07 7.46
CA GLY A 91 3.56 -6.70 8.09
C GLY A 91 2.78 -7.89 8.64
N ILE A 92 2.88 -9.07 8.02
CA ILE A 92 2.19 -10.30 8.43
C ILE A 92 3.03 -11.12 9.41
N TYR A 93 4.31 -11.32 9.15
CA TYR A 93 5.15 -12.21 9.94
C TYR A 93 5.99 -11.46 10.99
N GLY A 94 6.00 -10.12 10.95
CA GLY A 94 6.84 -9.32 11.83
C GLY A 94 8.34 -9.53 11.58
N PRO A 95 9.21 -9.09 12.51
CA PRO A 95 10.67 -9.23 12.38
C PRO A 95 11.16 -10.70 12.31
N VAL A 96 10.29 -11.66 12.65
CA VAL A 96 10.58 -13.11 12.60
C VAL A 96 10.70 -13.61 11.15
N SER A 97 10.20 -12.87 10.15
CA SER A 97 10.22 -13.25 8.72
C SER A 97 11.64 -13.39 8.13
N SER A 98 12.63 -12.73 8.73
CA SER A 98 14.03 -12.73 8.26
C SER A 98 14.68 -14.12 8.14
N TYR A 99 14.11 -15.15 8.78
CA TYR A 99 14.59 -16.53 8.64
C TYR A 99 14.09 -17.28 7.40
N ARG A 100 13.00 -16.84 6.75
CA ARG A 100 12.38 -17.58 5.63
C ARG A 100 12.90 -17.19 4.26
N TYR A 101 13.28 -15.93 4.05
CA TYR A 101 13.83 -15.46 2.77
C TYR A 101 15.19 -16.09 2.43
N VAL A 102 16.05 -16.31 3.44
CA VAL A 102 17.37 -16.93 3.25
C VAL A 102 17.26 -18.41 2.80
N ALA A 103 16.12 -19.06 3.04
CA ALA A 103 15.92 -20.47 2.69
C ALA A 103 15.49 -20.71 1.23
N HIS A 104 14.93 -19.69 0.55
CA HIS A 104 14.44 -19.83 -0.82
C HIS A 104 15.45 -19.42 -1.90
N GLU A 105 16.57 -18.78 -1.53
CA GLU A 105 17.64 -18.39 -2.46
C GLU A 105 18.71 -19.47 -2.67
N LYS A 106 18.50 -20.67 -2.10
CA LYS A 106 19.33 -21.87 -2.33
C LYS A 106 18.51 -23.02 -2.91
N ARG A 107 18.09 -22.90 -4.17
CA ARG A 107 17.83 -24.07 -5.05
C ARG A 107 18.12 -23.74 -6.50
#